data_AF-A0A139SM18-F1
#
_entry.id   AF-A0A139SM18-F1
#
_cell.length_a   1.000
_cell.length_b   1.000
_cell.length_c   1.000
_cell.angle_alpha   90.00
_cell.angle_beta   90.00
_cell.angle_gamma   90.00
#
_symmetry.space_group_name_H-M   'P 1'
#
loop_
_entity.id
_entity.type
_entity.pdbx_description
1 polymer ?
#
loop_
_entity_poly.entity_id
_entity_poly.type
_entity_poly.pdbx_seq_one_letter_code
_entity_poly.pdbx_strand_id
1 'polypeptide(L)'
;MLGFVIGAVFVLSLRRDPEVVYVREEVALPSPSPAAAAPPQEPDFTVLEAVFAEWQSYAVWDADVTEVALWDSDLGRYARFYEVLRAPSREGVAGGALTFYYRSIPALTRPVVTRGVSESLPLLFTEPDVLREAWLRQRDEETWSAIQESIRKLSAPRENE
;
A
#
# COMPACT_ATOMS: atom_id res chain seq x y z
N MET A 1 33.28 12.10 9.97
CA MET A 1 33.61 11.70 8.58
C MET A 1 33.46 10.20 8.34
N LEU A 2 33.76 9.32 9.30
CA LEU A 2 33.59 7.86 9.16
C LEU A 2 32.14 7.44 8.82
N GLY A 3 31.13 8.06 9.45
CA GLY A 3 29.72 7.78 9.15
C GLY A 3 29.31 8.12 7.71
N PHE A 4 29.94 9.13 7.09
CA PHE A 4 29.69 9.49 5.70
C PHE A 4 30.28 8.45 4.73
N VAL A 5 31.47 7.93 5.05
CA VAL A 5 32.12 6.88 4.23
C VAL A 5 31.30 5.58 4.27
N ILE A 6 30.81 5.18 5.45
CA ILE A 6 29.98 3.98 5.61
C ILE A 6 28.64 4.15 4.87
N GLY A 7 28.01 5.32 4.99
CA GLY A 7 26.78 5.63 4.27
C GLY A 7 26.97 5.63 2.75
N ALA A 8 28.06 6.19 2.25
CA ALA A 8 28.37 6.20 0.82
C ALA A 8 28.61 4.79 0.26
N VAL A 9 29.33 3.93 0.99
CA VAL A 9 29.55 2.53 0.60
C VAL A 9 28.24 1.75 0.58
N PHE A 10 27.35 1.99 1.54
CA PHE A 10 26.04 1.34 1.60
C PHE A 10 25.14 1.72 0.42
N VAL A 11 25.08 3.01 0.05
CA VAL A 11 24.33 3.49 -1.11
C VAL A 11 24.90 2.95 -2.43
N LEU A 12 26.22 2.82 -2.53
CA LEU A 12 26.86 2.22 -3.72
C LEU A 12 26.56 0.73 -3.84
N SER A 13 26.44 0.00 -2.72
CA SER A 13 26.12 -1.44 -2.73
C SER A 13 24.67 -1.74 -3.15
N LEU A 14 23.77 -0.77 -2.99
CA LEU A 14 22.34 -0.89 -3.34
C LEU A 14 22.01 -0.60 -4.80
N ARG A 15 22.97 -0.10 -5.60
CA ARG A 15 22.78 0.06 -7.05
C ARG A 15 22.91 -1.29 -7.75
N ARG A 16 21.89 -2.13 -7.63
CA ARG A 16 21.62 -3.17 -8.62
C ARG A 16 20.83 -2.53 -9.75
N ASP A 17 21.39 -2.54 -10.96
CA ASP A 17 20.67 -2.17 -12.17
C ASP A 17 19.41 -3.05 -12.29
N PRO A 18 18.22 -2.48 -12.54
CA PRO A 18 17.10 -3.26 -13.01
C PRO A 18 17.46 -3.75 -14.40
N GLU A 19 17.82 -5.04 -14.51
CA GLU A 19 17.84 -5.71 -15.80
C GLU A 19 16.40 -5.75 -16.31
N VAL A 20 16.04 -4.74 -17.11
CA VAL A 20 14.79 -4.72 -17.85
C VAL A 20 14.94 -5.79 -18.93
N VAL A 21 14.49 -7.00 -18.61
CA VAL A 21 14.33 -8.07 -19.57
C VAL A 21 13.22 -7.64 -20.53
N TYR A 22 13.61 -7.06 -21.66
CA TYR A 22 12.70 -6.88 -22.79
C TYR A 22 12.39 -8.27 -23.35
N VAL A 23 11.26 -8.85 -22.90
CA VAL A 23 10.69 -10.03 -23.56
C VAL A 23 10.30 -9.59 -24.96
N ARG A 24 11.12 -10.00 -25.94
CA ARG A 24 10.81 -9.88 -27.36
C ARG A 24 9.48 -10.60 -27.59
N GLU A 25 8.48 -9.87 -28.05
CA GLU A 25 7.19 -10.43 -28.42
C GLU A 25 7.38 -11.30 -29.67
N GLU A 26 7.75 -12.56 -29.44
CA GLU A 26 7.89 -13.56 -30.48
C GLU A 26 6.52 -14.20 -30.70
N VAL A 27 5.88 -13.78 -31.79
CA VAL A 27 4.64 -14.37 -32.29
C VAL A 27 4.92 -15.84 -32.61
N ALA A 28 4.37 -16.78 -31.82
CA ALA A 28 3.46 -17.84 -32.29
C ALA A 28 3.20 -18.97 -31.27
N LEU A 29 1.96 -19.48 -31.37
CA LEU A 29 1.40 -20.81 -31.02
C LEU A 29 0.47 -20.89 -29.79
N PRO A 30 -0.62 -21.68 -29.92
CA PRO A 30 -1.78 -21.63 -29.02
C PRO A 30 -1.39 -21.92 -27.57
N SER A 31 -1.86 -21.06 -26.69
CA SER A 31 -1.58 -21.08 -25.25
C SER A 31 -1.82 -22.46 -24.64
N PRO A 32 -0.86 -23.02 -23.88
CA PRO A 32 -1.22 -24.06 -22.93
C PRO A 32 -2.21 -23.47 -21.94
N SER A 33 -3.28 -24.23 -21.67
CA SER A 33 -4.32 -23.99 -20.67
C SER A 33 -3.79 -23.23 -19.45
N PRO A 34 -4.51 -22.21 -18.93
CA PRO A 34 -4.08 -21.52 -17.72
C PRO A 34 -3.77 -22.55 -16.65
N ALA A 35 -2.54 -22.49 -16.13
CA ALA A 35 -2.09 -23.31 -15.04
C ALA A 35 -3.16 -23.28 -13.95
N ALA A 36 -3.60 -24.45 -13.52
CA ALA A 36 -4.59 -24.59 -12.47
C ALA A 36 -4.22 -23.65 -11.31
N ALA A 37 -5.13 -22.74 -10.99
CA ALA A 37 -5.01 -21.91 -9.81
C ALA A 37 -4.66 -22.82 -8.63
N ALA A 38 -3.61 -22.47 -7.88
CA ALA A 38 -3.30 -23.14 -6.63
C ALA A 38 -4.60 -23.25 -5.79
N PRO A 39 -4.83 -24.38 -5.09
CA PRO A 39 -6.04 -24.54 -4.31
C PRO A 39 -6.18 -23.34 -3.36
N PRO A 40 -7.41 -22.81 -3.17
CA PRO A 40 -7.64 -21.74 -2.22
C PRO A 40 -7.05 -22.15 -0.86
N GLN A 41 -6.04 -21.44 -0.38
CA GLN A 41 -5.57 -21.62 0.98
C GLN A 41 -6.75 -21.34 1.91
N GLU A 42 -7.00 -22.24 2.85
CA GLU A 42 -8.04 -22.00 3.86
C GLU A 42 -7.73 -20.69 4.59
N PRO A 43 -8.73 -19.80 4.77
CA PRO A 43 -8.50 -18.53 5.43
C PRO A 43 -8.12 -18.76 6.90
N ASP A 44 -6.93 -18.31 7.28
CA ASP A 44 -6.48 -18.33 8.67
C ASP A 44 -6.97 -17.09 9.41
N PHE A 45 -8.23 -17.13 9.83
CA PHE A 45 -8.87 -16.03 10.54
C PHE A 45 -8.25 -15.78 11.92
N THR A 46 -7.69 -16.79 12.58
CA THR A 46 -7.05 -16.63 13.90
C THR A 46 -5.82 -15.72 13.80
N VAL A 47 -4.97 -15.96 12.80
CA VAL A 47 -3.81 -15.10 12.56
C VAL A 47 -4.24 -13.71 12.14
N LEU A 48 -5.23 -13.61 11.24
CA LEU A 48 -5.78 -12.32 10.83
C LEU A 48 -6.28 -11.52 12.03
N GLU A 49 -7.08 -12.11 12.92
CA GLU A 49 -7.64 -11.47 14.11
C GLU A 49 -6.54 -10.94 15.04
N ALA A 50 -5.51 -11.75 15.29
CA ALA A 50 -4.39 -11.35 16.15
C ALA A 50 -3.58 -10.20 15.55
N VAL A 51 -3.27 -10.26 14.26
CA VAL A 51 -2.52 -9.21 13.57
C VAL A 51 -3.38 -7.94 13.44
N PHE A 52 -4.67 -8.09 13.13
CA PHE A 52 -5.57 -6.95 13.02
C PHE A 52 -5.73 -6.23 14.36
N ALA A 53 -5.87 -6.96 15.47
CA ALA A 53 -5.99 -6.34 16.79
C ALA A 53 -4.80 -5.43 17.15
N GLU A 54 -3.59 -5.79 16.74
CA GLU A 54 -2.37 -5.02 16.96
C GLU A 54 -2.26 -3.81 16.00
N TRP A 55 -2.65 -3.97 14.74
CA TRP A 55 -2.40 -2.99 13.67
C TRP A 55 -3.64 -2.19 13.24
N GLN A 56 -4.81 -2.40 13.84
CA GLN A 56 -6.09 -1.77 13.47
C GLN A 56 -6.07 -0.23 13.51
N SER A 57 -5.11 0.40 14.19
CA SER A 57 -4.96 1.87 14.23
C SER A 57 -4.69 2.50 12.86
N TYR A 58 -4.19 1.73 11.90
CA TYR A 58 -3.97 2.16 10.51
C TYR A 58 -5.18 1.96 9.60
N ALA A 59 -6.26 1.33 10.10
CA ALA A 59 -7.45 1.07 9.31
C ALA A 59 -8.21 2.37 9.00
N VAL A 60 -8.41 2.64 7.71
CA VAL A 60 -9.30 3.69 7.24
C VAL A 60 -10.65 3.06 6.92
N TRP A 61 -11.70 3.61 7.52
CA TRP A 61 -13.05 3.06 7.48
C TRP A 61 -13.94 3.88 6.57
N ASP A 62 -14.73 3.19 5.74
CA ASP A 62 -15.81 3.78 4.96
C ASP A 62 -17.06 2.91 5.11
N ALA A 63 -18.15 3.53 5.56
CA ALA A 63 -19.37 2.85 5.98
C ALA A 63 -19.12 1.66 6.94
N ASP A 64 -18.19 1.85 7.89
CA ASP A 64 -17.75 0.84 8.87
C ASP A 64 -17.09 -0.42 8.26
N VAL A 65 -16.68 -0.32 6.99
CA VAL A 65 -15.97 -1.37 6.26
C VAL A 65 -14.58 -0.89 5.85
N THR A 66 -13.61 -1.78 5.94
CA THR A 66 -12.25 -1.62 5.39
C THR A 66 -11.79 -2.90 4.72
N GLU A 67 -10.88 -2.81 3.76
CA GLU A 67 -10.24 -3.98 3.16
C GLU A 67 -8.77 -4.04 3.57
N VAL A 68 -8.29 -5.25 3.84
CA VAL A 68 -6.91 -5.51 4.25
C VAL A 68 -6.30 -6.66 3.48
N ALA A 69 -4.98 -6.60 3.29
CA ALA A 69 -4.21 -7.71 2.75
C ALA A 69 -3.15 -8.17 3.75
N LEU A 70 -3.13 -9.46 4.06
CA LEU A 70 -2.17 -10.08 4.98
C LEU A 70 -0.95 -10.60 4.21
N TRP A 71 0.23 -10.33 4.77
CA TRP A 71 1.50 -10.81 4.26
C TRP A 71 1.59 -12.33 4.39
N ASP A 72 1.97 -12.99 3.30
CA ASP A 72 2.29 -14.41 3.29
C ASP A 72 3.81 -14.59 3.25
N SER A 73 4.37 -15.16 4.32
CA SER A 73 5.82 -15.37 4.46
C SER A 73 6.38 -16.39 3.49
N ASP A 74 5.57 -17.36 3.08
CA ASP A 74 5.99 -18.42 2.16
C ASP A 74 6.08 -17.90 0.73
N LEU A 75 5.16 -17.00 0.36
CA LEU A 75 5.12 -16.36 -0.96
C LEU A 75 5.93 -15.06 -1.04
N GLY A 76 6.34 -14.48 0.09
CA GLY A 76 7.05 -13.19 0.14
C GLY A 76 6.24 -12.04 -0.46
N ARG A 77 4.91 -12.08 -0.33
CA ARG A 77 3.99 -11.06 -0.84
C ARG A 77 2.67 -11.05 -0.06
N TYR A 78 1.92 -9.98 -0.19
CA TYR A 78 0.52 -9.96 0.22
C TYR A 78 -0.31 -10.86 -0.70
N ALA A 79 -0.97 -11.86 -0.13
CA ALA A 79 -1.69 -12.88 -0.90
C ALA A 79 -3.06 -13.24 -0.34
N ARG A 80 -3.38 -12.82 0.88
CA ARG A 80 -4.64 -13.12 1.55
C ARG A 80 -5.40 -11.83 1.79
N PHE A 81 -6.58 -11.71 1.18
CA PHE A 81 -7.36 -10.47 1.18
C PHE A 81 -8.63 -10.64 1.98
N TYR A 82 -8.97 -9.64 2.77
CA TYR A 82 -10.12 -9.66 3.65
C TYR A 82 -10.85 -8.33 3.65
N GLU A 83 -12.18 -8.40 3.73
CA GLU A 83 -13.02 -7.29 4.15
C GLU A 83 -13.24 -7.40 5.67
N VAL A 84 -13.08 -6.29 6.37
CA VAL A 84 -13.31 -6.16 7.81
C VAL A 84 -14.47 -5.20 8.03
N LEU A 85 -15.50 -5.69 8.71
CA LEU A 85 -16.64 -4.91 9.16
C LEU A 85 -16.49 -4.67 10.67
N ARG A 86 -16.60 -3.41 11.10
CA ARG A 86 -16.75 -3.09 12.53
C ARG A 86 -18.21 -2.85 12.87
N ALA A 87 -18.65 -3.37 14.00
CA ALA A 87 -20.00 -3.14 14.51
C ALA A 87 -19.94 -2.82 16.01
N PRO A 88 -20.90 -2.03 16.53
CA PRO A 88 -21.03 -1.87 17.98
C PRO A 88 -21.36 -3.22 18.63
N SER A 89 -20.62 -3.57 19.68
CA SER A 89 -20.91 -4.75 20.48
C SER A 89 -22.25 -4.57 21.19
N ARG A 90 -23.08 -5.61 21.16
CA ARG A 90 -24.39 -5.66 21.83
C ARG A 90 -24.29 -6.14 23.28
N GLU A 91 -23.12 -6.63 23.72
CA GLU A 91 -22.94 -7.08 25.08
C GLU A 91 -22.86 -5.88 26.03
N GLY A 92 -23.53 -5.98 27.18
CA GLY A 92 -23.82 -4.93 28.16
C GLY A 92 -22.60 -4.34 28.89
N VAL A 93 -21.48 -4.19 28.20
CA VAL A 93 -20.30 -3.47 28.65
C VAL A 93 -20.56 -1.98 28.41
N ALA A 94 -20.78 -1.24 29.49
CA ALA A 94 -20.82 0.21 29.47
C ALA A 94 -19.47 0.74 28.96
N GLY A 95 -19.34 0.99 27.65
CA GLY A 95 -18.06 1.40 27.08
C GLY A 95 -17.88 1.38 25.57
N GLY A 96 -18.94 1.22 24.75
CA GLY A 96 -18.82 1.39 23.29
C GLY A 96 -17.85 0.42 22.60
N ALA A 97 -17.69 -0.80 23.11
CA ALA A 97 -16.82 -1.81 22.53
C ALA A 97 -17.23 -2.14 21.09
N LEU A 98 -16.25 -2.40 20.22
CA LEU A 98 -16.47 -2.82 18.83
C LEU A 98 -16.25 -4.32 18.67
N THR A 99 -17.09 -4.95 17.85
CA THR A 99 -16.92 -6.31 17.36
C THR A 99 -16.51 -6.25 15.90
N PHE A 100 -15.49 -7.01 15.52
CA PHE A 100 -14.99 -7.08 14.15
C PHE A 100 -15.42 -8.40 13.50
N TYR A 101 -15.84 -8.32 12.24
CA TYR A 101 -16.19 -9.46 11.41
C TYR A 101 -15.30 -9.48 10.18
N TYR A 102 -14.85 -10.67 9.78
CA TYR A 102 -13.90 -10.84 8.69
C TYR A 102 -14.52 -11.70 7.59
N ARG A 103 -14.35 -11.28 6.34
CA ARG A 103 -14.77 -12.01 5.15
C ARG A 103 -13.61 -12.09 4.17
N SER A 104 -13.26 -13.27 3.68
CA SER A 104 -12.28 -13.39 2.60
C SER A 104 -12.82 -12.77 1.31
N ILE A 105 -11.95 -12.10 0.56
CA ILE A 105 -12.25 -11.51 -0.76
C ILE A 105 -11.18 -11.96 -1.77
N PRO A 106 -11.47 -11.98 -3.08
CA PRO A 106 -10.51 -12.47 -4.07
C PRO A 106 -9.35 -11.49 -4.33
N ALA A 107 -9.58 -10.19 -4.14
CA ALA A 107 -8.59 -9.12 -4.30
C ALA A 107 -9.08 -7.85 -3.60
N LEU A 108 -8.18 -6.91 -3.33
CA LEU A 108 -8.56 -5.55 -2.90
C LEU A 108 -9.29 -4.83 -4.04
N THR A 109 -10.37 -4.16 -3.70
CA THR A 109 -11.13 -3.30 -4.63
C THR A 109 -10.83 -1.82 -4.42
N ARG A 110 -10.29 -1.47 -3.24
CA ARG A 110 -9.94 -0.10 -2.84
C ARG A 110 -8.44 0.18 -2.98
N PRO A 111 -8.05 1.45 -3.22
CA PRO A 111 -6.63 1.86 -3.22
C PRO A 111 -5.94 1.55 -1.90
N VAL A 112 -4.67 1.14 -1.94
CA VAL A 112 -3.85 0.89 -0.74
C VAL A 112 -3.37 2.20 -0.13
N VAL A 113 -3.41 2.29 1.20
CA VAL A 113 -2.84 3.39 1.98
C VAL A 113 -1.33 3.41 1.76
N THR A 114 -0.83 4.49 1.14
CA THR A 114 0.60 4.62 0.80
C THR A 114 1.35 5.64 1.67
N ARG A 115 0.67 6.34 2.59
CA ARG A 115 1.26 7.42 3.40
C ARG A 115 1.13 7.14 4.89
N GLY A 116 2.16 7.46 5.66
CA GLY A 116 2.15 7.35 7.12
C GLY A 116 2.24 5.92 7.66
N VAL A 117 2.50 4.95 6.79
CA VAL A 117 2.67 3.53 7.09
C VAL A 117 4.08 3.08 6.71
N SER A 118 4.67 2.25 7.56
CA SER A 118 5.99 1.61 7.28
C SER A 118 5.88 0.69 6.06
N GLU A 119 6.97 0.48 5.33
CA GLU A 119 7.01 -0.47 4.21
C GLU A 119 6.94 -1.95 4.68
N SER A 120 7.21 -2.20 5.96
CA SER A 120 7.34 -3.55 6.54
C SER A 120 6.14 -3.99 7.39
N LEU A 121 4.92 -3.63 6.98
CA LEU A 121 3.72 -3.99 7.74
C LEU A 121 3.30 -5.44 7.46
N PRO A 122 2.75 -6.16 8.45
CA PRO A 122 2.13 -7.46 8.18
C PRO A 122 0.77 -7.32 7.48
N LEU A 123 0.14 -6.13 7.55
CA LEU A 123 -1.14 -5.80 6.90
C LEU A 123 -1.00 -4.56 6.02
N LEU A 124 -1.49 -4.67 4.78
CA LEU A 124 -1.87 -3.49 3.99
C LEU A 124 -3.30 -3.10 4.32
N PHE A 125 -3.52 -1.79 4.41
CA PHE A 125 -4.85 -1.20 4.58
C PHE A 125 -5.24 -0.46 3.30
N THR A 126 -6.54 -0.29 3.10
CA THR A 126 -7.08 0.47 1.98
C THR A 126 -7.66 1.81 2.42
N GLU A 127 -7.67 2.77 1.49
CA GLU A 127 -8.29 4.08 1.65
C GLU A 127 -9.49 4.24 0.71
N PRO A 128 -10.51 5.04 1.09
CA PRO A 128 -11.62 5.36 0.19
C PRO A 128 -11.15 6.17 -1.02
N ASP A 129 -11.77 5.96 -2.19
CA ASP A 129 -11.42 6.66 -3.43
C ASP A 129 -11.51 8.19 -3.28
N VAL A 130 -12.53 8.69 -2.56
CA VAL A 130 -12.72 10.12 -2.31
C VAL A 130 -11.51 10.73 -1.57
N LEU A 131 -10.96 9.99 -0.61
CA LEU A 131 -9.77 10.41 0.13
C LEU A 131 -8.55 10.45 -0.79
N ARG A 132 -8.38 9.40 -1.61
CA ARG A 132 -7.31 9.32 -2.62
C ARG A 132 -7.34 10.48 -3.60
N GLU A 133 -8.51 10.79 -4.15
CA GLU A 133 -8.70 11.89 -5.10
C GLU A 133 -8.40 13.26 -4.50
N ALA A 134 -8.83 13.49 -3.25
CA ALA A 134 -8.52 14.73 -2.55
C ALA A 134 -7.00 14.91 -2.41
N TRP A 135 -6.29 13.82 -2.11
CA TRP A 135 -4.83 13.85 -2.02
C TRP A 135 -4.12 14.07 -3.36
N LEU A 136 -4.62 13.44 -4.44
CA LEU A 136 -4.06 13.64 -5.77
C LEU A 136 -4.21 15.11 -6.20
N ARG A 137 -5.39 15.69 -5.99
CA ARG A 137 -5.65 17.11 -6.28
C ARG A 137 -4.71 18.04 -5.52
N GLN A 138 -4.50 17.79 -4.22
CA GLN A 138 -3.58 18.62 -3.42
C GLN A 138 -2.13 18.52 -3.93
N ARG A 139 -1.68 17.30 -4.26
CA ARG A 139 -0.31 17.09 -4.76
C ARG A 139 -0.06 17.78 -6.10
N ASP A 140 -1.06 17.75 -6.98
CA ASP A 140 -0.95 18.38 -8.29
C ASP A 140 -0.86 19.91 -8.17
N GLU A 141 -1.61 20.52 -7.24
CA GLU A 141 -1.56 21.96 -6.94
C GLU A 141 -0.20 22.38 -6.35
N GLU A 142 0.33 21.61 -5.40
CA GLU A 142 1.66 21.84 -4.81
C GLU A 142 2.77 21.71 -5.86
N THR A 143 2.67 20.70 -6.72
CA THR A 143 3.62 20.48 -7.82
C THR A 143 3.57 21.63 -8.83
N TRP A 144 2.36 22.07 -9.18
CA TRP A 144 2.17 23.18 -10.12
C TRP A 144 2.71 24.50 -9.56
N SER A 145 2.44 24.78 -8.29
CA SER A 145 2.96 25.95 -7.58
C SER A 145 4.49 25.97 -7.55
N ALA A 146 5.13 24.83 -7.26
CA ALA A 146 6.59 24.71 -7.25
C ALA A 146 7.21 24.94 -8.65
N ILE A 147 6.55 24.43 -9.71
CA ILE A 147 6.97 24.67 -11.09
C ILE A 147 6.88 26.15 -11.44
N GLN A 148 5.76 26.81 -11.13
CA GLN A 148 5.59 28.25 -11.38
C GLN A 148 6.60 29.10 -10.62
N GLU A 149 6.87 28.79 -9.35
CA GLU A 149 7.88 29.47 -8.55
C GLU A 149 9.28 29.31 -9.15
N SER A 150 9.62 28.11 -9.62
CA SER A 150 10.91 27.82 -10.27
C SER A 150 11.06 28.61 -11.58
N ILE A 151 10.02 28.65 -12.41
CA ILE A 151 10.01 29.46 -13.64
C ILE A 151 10.18 30.94 -13.29
N ARG A 152 9.45 31.45 -12.30
CA ARG A 152 9.57 32.85 -11.85
C ARG A 152 11.00 33.18 -11.41
N LYS A 153 11.63 32.32 -10.60
CA LYS A 153 13.02 32.49 -10.14
C LYS A 153 14.02 32.49 -11.30
N LEU A 154 13.81 31.65 -12.32
CA LEU A 154 14.68 31.61 -13.51
C LEU A 154 14.49 32.82 -14.43
N SER A 155 13.29 33.38 -14.48
CA SER A 155 12.95 34.57 -15.29
C SER A 155 13.26 35.90 -14.62
N ALA A 156 13.61 35.91 -13.33
CA ALA A 156 13.97 37.13 -12.63
C ALA A 156 15.27 37.70 -13.24
N PRO A 157 15.29 38.97 -13.68
CA PRO A 157 16.50 39.57 -14.23
C PRO A 157 17.59 39.55 -13.16
N ARG A 158 18.79 39.11 -13.53
CA ARG A 158 19.99 39.33 -12.73
C ARG A 158 20.20 40.84 -12.66
N GLU A 159 19.79 41.48 -11.57
CA GLU A 159 20.21 42.85 -11.28
C GLU A 159 21.74 42.83 -11.20
N ASN A 160 22.36 43.47 -12.18
CA ASN A 160 23.80 43.61 -12.28
C ASN A 160 24.30 44.54 -11.17
N GLU A 161 25.38 44.08 -10.54
CA GLU A 161 26.38 44.84 -9.78
C GLU A 161 26.84 46.11 -10.51
#